data_AF-A0A524EDQ9-F1
#
_entry.id   AF-A0A524EDQ9-F1
#
_cell.length_a   1.000
_cell.length_b   1.000
_cell.length_c   1.000
_cell.angle_alpha   90.00
_cell.angle_beta   90.00
_cell.angle_gamma   90.00
#
_symmetry.space_group_name_H-M   'P 1'
#
loop_
_entity.id
_entity.type
_entity.pdbx_description
1 polymer ?
#
loop_
_entity_poly.entity_id
_entity_poly.type
_entity_poly.pdbx_seq_one_letter_code
_entity_poly.pdbx_strand_id
1 'polypeptide(L)' 'MEKATFGGGCFWCVEAVFEKMKGVRSVVSGYAGGHVENPTYQQVTTGKTGHAEVAQIEYDP' A
#
# COMPACT_ATOMS: atom_id res chain seq x y z
N MET A 1 -14.20 2.01 -12.33
CA MET A 1 -13.16 2.30 -11.31
C MET A 1 -12.12 1.23 -11.38
N GLU A 2 -10.88 1.66 -11.52
CA GLU A 2 -9.72 0.77 -11.63
C GLU A 2 -8.91 0.79 -10.33
N LYS A 3 -8.05 -0.23 -10.19
CA LYS A 3 -7.17 -0.36 -9.03
C LYS A 3 -5.73 -0.48 -9.48
N ALA A 4 -4.85 0.27 -8.82
CA ALA A 4 -3.42 0.16 -8.97
C ALA A 4 -2.75 0.04 -7.60
N THR A 5 -1.71 -0.78 -7.51
CA THR A 5 -0.95 -1.01 -6.28
C THR A 5 0.46 -0.48 -6.47
N PHE A 6 0.88 0.43 -5.59
CA PHE A 6 2.20 1.06 -5.65
C PHE A 6 3.04 0.69 -4.43
N GLY A 7 4.26 0.21 -4.68
CA GLY A 7 5.31 0.06 -3.68
C GLY A 7 6.36 1.15 -3.85
N GLY A 8 6.38 2.14 -2.96
CA GLY A 8 7.15 3.37 -3.12
C GLY A 8 7.97 3.79 -1.90
N GLY A 9 8.20 2.88 -0.95
CA GLY A 9 8.74 3.20 0.37
C GLY A 9 7.63 3.35 1.39
N CYS A 10 7.73 4.33 2.29
CA CYS A 10 6.76 4.50 3.38
C CYS A 10 5.34 4.72 2.85
N PHE A 11 4.46 3.75 3.11
CA PHE A 11 3.06 3.81 2.69
C PHE A 11 2.29 5.06 3.16
N TRP A 12 2.61 5.65 4.33
CA TRP A 12 2.00 6.91 4.78
C TRP A 12 2.33 8.08 3.85
N CYS A 13 3.56 8.14 3.34
CA CYS A 13 3.96 9.17 2.39
C CYS A 13 3.26 8.99 1.05
N VAL A 14 3.13 7.74 0.59
CA VAL A 14 2.47 7.41 -0.67
C VAL A 14 0.98 7.71 -0.59
N GLU A 15 0.31 7.24 0.46
CA GLU A 15 -1.10 7.48 0.72
C GLU A 15 -1.44 8.96 0.72
N ALA A 16 -0.72 9.77 1.51
CA ALA A 16 -0.97 11.20 1.63
C ALA A 16 -0.82 11.99 0.31
N VAL A 17 0.00 11.50 -0.62
CA VAL A 17 0.15 12.10 -1.95
C VAL A 17 -1.05 11.77 -2.83
N PHE A 18 -1.47 10.50 -2.86
CA PHE A 18 -2.53 10.04 -3.75
C PHE A 18 -3.93 10.44 -3.29
N GLU A 19 -4.18 10.53 -1.98
CA GLU A 19 -5.47 11.01 -1.44
C GLU A 19 -5.83 12.43 -1.92
N LYS A 20 -4.84 13.24 -2.28
CA LYS A 20 -5.03 14.62 -2.76
C LYS A 20 -5.18 14.71 -4.28
N MET A 21 -5.02 13.61 -4.99
CA MET A 21 -5.04 13.58 -6.45
C MET A 21 -6.49 13.55 -6.98
N LYS A 22 -6.79 14.39 -7.97
CA LYS A 22 -8.11 14.38 -8.62
C LYS A 22 -8.32 13.05 -9.33
N GLY A 23 -9.53 12.48 -9.19
CA GLY A 23 -9.88 11.18 -9.77
C GLY A 23 -9.56 10.00 -8.86
N VAL A 24 -8.79 10.19 -7.78
CA VAL A 24 -8.62 9.17 -6.74
C VAL A 24 -9.85 9.16 -5.83
N ARG A 25 -10.43 7.98 -5.64
CA ARG A 25 -11.58 7.75 -4.76
C ARG A 25 -11.16 7.26 -3.39
N SER A 26 -10.21 6.32 -3.34
CA SER A 26 -9.72 5.78 -2.08
C SER A 26 -8.27 5.33 -2.21
N VAL A 27 -7.55 5.39 -1.09
CA VAL A 27 -6.20 4.84 -0.95
C VAL A 27 -6.19 3.99 0.31
N VAL A 28 -5.63 2.78 0.21
CA VAL A 28 -5.55 1.83 1.32
C VAL A 28 -4.11 1.37 1.49
N SER A 29 -3.51 1.73 2.62
CA SER A 29 -2.20 1.25 3.07
C SER A 29 -2.22 -0.24 3.42
N GLY A 30 -1.19 -0.98 3.02
CA GLY A 30 -1.06 -2.40 3.32
C GLY A 30 0.31 -3.00 3.01
N TYR A 31 0.36 -4.33 2.98
CA TYR A 31 1.57 -5.12 2.77
C TYR A 31 1.36 -6.14 1.66
N ALA A 32 2.33 -6.29 0.75
CA ALA A 32 2.23 -7.25 -0.35
C ALA A 32 3.60 -7.84 -0.74
N GLY A 33 3.57 -8.96 -1.45
CA GLY A 33 4.77 -9.61 -2.03
C GLY A 33 5.53 -10.53 -1.07
N GLY A 34 5.13 -10.64 0.19
CA GLY A 34 5.72 -11.56 1.17
C GLY A 34 5.05 -12.93 1.24
N HIS A 35 5.60 -13.79 2.09
CA HIS A 35 5.19 -15.21 2.22
C HIS A 35 4.42 -15.52 3.51
N VAL A 36 4.30 -14.56 4.44
CA VAL A 36 3.51 -14.73 5.67
C VAL A 36 2.07 -14.30 5.39
N GLU A 37 1.10 -15.18 5.61
CA GLU A 37 -0.31 -14.84 5.49
C GLU A 37 -0.76 -13.87 6.58
N ASN A 38 -1.58 -12.88 6.21
CA ASN A 38 -2.16 -11.88 7.11
C ASN A 38 -1.13 -11.29 8.11
N PRO A 39 0.00 -10.74 7.62
CA PRO A 39 1.07 -10.27 8.48
C PRO A 39 0.62 -9.05 9.30
N THR A 40 1.04 -8.96 10.54
CA THR A 40 0.91 -7.73 11.33
C THR A 40 2.04 -6.75 11.00
N TYR A 41 1.82 -5.47 11.31
CA TYR A 41 2.87 -4.44 11.17
C TYR A 41 4.16 -4.84 11.88
N GLN A 42 4.07 -5.33 13.12
CA GLN A 42 5.24 -5.76 13.88
C GLN A 42 5.99 -6.88 13.17
N GLN A 43 5.29 -7.86 12.59
CA GLN A 43 5.93 -8.92 11.81
C GLN A 43 6.65 -8.36 10.59
N VAL A 44 6.03 -7.47 9.83
CA VAL A 44 6.64 -6.84 8.64
C VAL A 44 7.88 -6.03 9.00
N THR A 45 7.85 -5.25 10.08
CA THR A 45 9.01 -4.45 10.53
C THR A 45 10.24 -5.27 10.92
N THR A 46 10.09 -6.58 11.15
CA THR A 46 11.25 -7.46 11.36
C THR A 46 12.06 -7.72 10.09
N GLY A 47 11.51 -7.40 8.92
CA GLY A 47 12.08 -7.71 7.60
C GLY A 47 12.01 -9.18 7.20
N LYS A 48 11.49 -10.06 8.07
CA LYS A 48 11.51 -11.52 7.84
C LYS A 48 10.34 -12.04 7.00
N THR A 49 9.27 -11.27 6.85
CA THR A 49 8.07 -11.72 6.15
C THR A 49 8.15 -11.59 4.62
N GLY A 50 9.14 -10.85 4.12
CA GLY A 50 9.32 -10.53 2.70
C GLY A 50 8.28 -9.57 2.13
N HIS A 51 7.37 -9.02 2.95
CA HIS A 51 6.39 -8.05 2.49
C HIS A 51 7.01 -6.66 2.27
N ALA A 52 6.57 -5.98 1.23
CA ALA A 52 6.81 -4.57 1.00
C ALA A 52 5.60 -3.74 1.46
N GLU A 53 5.87 -2.53 1.94
CA GLU A 53 4.83 -1.52 2.14
C GLU A 53 4.26 -1.10 0.78
N VAL A 54 2.93 -1.13 0.67
CA VAL A 54 2.21 -0.76 -0.56
C VAL A 54 0.98 0.08 -0.24
N ALA A 55 0.56 0.87 -1.21
CA ALA A 55 -0.73 1.57 -1.21
C ALA A 55 -1.57 1.08 -2.40
N GLN A 56 -2.78 0.61 -2.13
CA GLN A 56 -3.77 0.28 -3.17
C GLN A 56 -4.66 1.50 -3.42
N ILE A 57 -4.71 1.94 -4.67
CA ILE A 57 -5.43 3.14 -5.09
C ILE A 57 -6.61 2.72 -5.94
N GLU A 58 -7.79 3.21 -5.60
CA GLU A 58 -8.99 3.12 -6.43
C GLU A 58 -9.24 4.47 -7.10
N TYR A 59 -9.27 4.50 -8.43
CA TYR A 59 -9.38 5.73 -9.21
C TYR A 59 -10.33 5.60 -10.40
N ASP A 60 -10.74 6.75 -10.93
CA ASP A 60 -11.46 6.88 -12.20
C ASP A 60 -10.45 7.24 -13.32
N PRO A 61 -10.24 6.38 -14.33
CA PRO A 61 -9.21 6.56 -15.36
C PRO A 61 -9.48 7.72 -16.33
#